data_AF-A0AAV4VY22-F1
#
_entry.id   AF-A0AAV4VY22-F1
#
_cell.length_a   1.000
_cell.length_b   1.000
_cell.length_c   1.000
_cell.angle_alpha   90.00
_cell.angle_beta   90.00
_cell.angle_gamma   90.00
#
_symmetry.space_group_name_H-M   'P 1'
#
loop_
_entity.id
_entity.type
_entity.pdbx_description
1 polymer ?
#
loop_
_entity_poly.entity_id
_entity_poly.type
_entity_poly.pdbx_seq_one_letter_code
_entity_poly.pdbx_strand_id
1 'polypeptide(L)'
;MQERESDTIPAPLLAYSLEKIHILYPIDDCLHIYTDDYLSDSGDWDSGFYCKNIFEGYGAVFPPATNFDAEIEAIGQVASKLSAITTHNKAVYIINSRVAIQILGSLRKNYTARVKATRILLIKLFDKWLDHHPTMCL
;
A
#
# COMPACT_ATOMS: atom_id res chain seq x y z
N MET A 1 -3.13 11.73 26.26
CA MET A 1 -3.36 12.90 25.38
C MET A 1 -4.39 12.41 24.37
N GLN A 2 -5.61 12.92 24.47
CA GLN A 2 -6.78 12.42 23.73
C GLN A 2 -6.70 13.01 22.31
N GLU A 3 -6.42 12.18 21.31
CA GLU A 3 -6.47 12.60 19.91
C GLU A 3 -7.91 13.00 19.58
N ARG A 4 -8.08 14.24 19.10
CA ARG A 4 -9.38 14.80 18.79
C ARG A 4 -9.88 14.22 17.47
N GLU A 5 -11.14 13.86 17.48
CA GLU A 5 -11.99 13.33 16.39
C GLU A 5 -12.19 14.32 15.22
N SER A 6 -11.13 15.00 14.74
CA SER A 6 -11.25 16.10 13.76
C SER A 6 -10.26 16.10 12.58
N ASP A 7 -9.43 15.07 12.41
CA ASP A 7 -8.50 14.97 11.26
C ASP A 7 -8.97 13.97 10.19
N THR A 8 -10.23 13.51 10.26
CA THR A 8 -10.81 12.66 9.21
C THR A 8 -11.14 13.51 7.98
N ILE A 9 -10.61 13.13 6.82
CA ILE A 9 -10.95 13.77 5.54
C ILE A 9 -12.48 13.76 5.39
N PRO A 10 -13.12 14.92 5.16
CA PRO A 10 -14.56 14.98 4.95
C PRO A 10 -14.97 14.00 3.85
N ALA A 11 -16.03 13.21 4.09
CA ALA A 11 -16.47 12.17 3.16
C ALA A 11 -16.65 12.65 1.70
N PRO A 12 -17.15 13.88 1.42
CA PRO A 12 -17.21 14.39 0.04
C PRO A 12 -15.84 14.54 -0.63
N LEU A 13 -14.81 14.95 0.12
CA LEU A 13 -13.45 15.10 -0.40
C LEU A 13 -12.79 13.74 -0.61
N LEU A 14 -13.05 12.77 0.26
CA LEU A 14 -12.62 11.39 0.06
C LEU A 14 -13.24 10.80 -1.21
N ALA A 15 -14.56 10.92 -1.37
CA ALA A 15 -15.27 10.46 -2.56
C ALA A 15 -14.73 11.10 -3.85
N TYR A 16 -14.53 12.42 -3.84
CA TYR A 16 -13.93 13.14 -4.97
C TYR A 16 -12.51 12.66 -5.29
N SER A 17 -11.69 12.41 -4.26
CA SER A 17 -10.31 11.95 -4.44
C SER A 17 -10.27 10.54 -5.04
N LEU A 18 -11.13 9.64 -4.55
CA LEU A 18 -11.29 8.31 -5.12
C LEU A 18 -11.80 8.37 -6.56
N GLU A 19 -12.79 9.22 -6.86
CA GLU A 19 -13.27 9.43 -8.24
C GLU A 19 -12.13 9.87 -9.17
N LYS A 20 -11.28 10.82 -8.74
CA LYS A 20 -10.12 11.23 -9.53
C LYS A 20 -9.11 10.10 -9.73
N ILE A 21 -8.87 9.27 -8.71
CA ILE A 21 -8.02 8.08 -8.85
C ILE A 21 -8.62 7.11 -9.87
N HIS A 22 -9.93 6.87 -9.86
CA HIS A 22 -10.59 5.98 -10.82
C HIS A 22 -10.54 6.50 -12.27
N ILE A 23 -10.54 7.83 -12.46
CA ILE A 23 -10.37 8.44 -13.78
C ILE A 23 -8.92 8.27 -14.29
N LEU A 24 -7.93 8.49 -13.41
CA LEU A 24 -6.51 8.40 -13.78
C LEU A 24 -6.00 6.96 -13.90
N TYR A 25 -6.58 6.06 -13.11
CA TYR A 25 -6.25 4.65 -13.04
C TYR A 25 -7.57 3.85 -13.14
N PRO A 26 -8.11 3.62 -14.34
CA PRO A 26 -9.34 2.86 -14.50
C PRO A 26 -9.23 1.44 -13.92
N ILE A 27 -10.27 0.96 -13.25
CA ILE A 27 -10.27 -0.36 -12.60
C ILE A 27 -10.15 -1.52 -13.60
N ASP A 28 -10.55 -1.29 -14.85
CA ASP A 28 -10.46 -2.27 -15.93
C ASP A 28 -9.01 -2.45 -16.43
N ASP A 29 -8.15 -1.45 -16.22
CA ASP A 29 -6.76 -1.42 -16.70
C ASP A 29 -5.72 -1.50 -15.56
N CYS A 30 -6.14 -1.34 -14.31
CA CYS A 30 -5.27 -1.18 -13.16
C CYS A 30 -5.87 -1.81 -11.91
N LEU A 31 -5.08 -2.62 -11.21
CA LEU A 31 -5.48 -3.15 -9.92
C LEU A 31 -5.53 -2.03 -8.88
N HIS A 32 -6.70 -1.86 -8.24
CA HIS A 32 -6.84 -0.96 -7.10
C HIS A 32 -6.56 -1.72 -5.82
N ILE A 33 -5.59 -1.25 -5.06
CA ILE A 33 -5.13 -1.88 -3.84
C ILE A 33 -5.30 -0.90 -2.71
N TYR A 34 -6.04 -1.33 -1.70
CA TYR A 34 -6.26 -0.58 -0.48
C TYR A 34 -5.40 -1.20 0.61
N THR A 35 -4.68 -0.37 1.35
CA THR A 35 -3.95 -0.77 2.57
C THR A 35 -4.38 0.12 3.71
N ASP A 36 -4.37 -0.45 4.92
CA ASP A 36 -4.66 0.29 6.13
C ASP A 36 -3.94 -0.34 7.32
N ASP A 37 -3.74 0.46 8.36
CA ASP A 37 -3.34 -0.01 9.68
C ASP A 37 -4.57 -0.16 10.59
N TYR A 38 -4.50 -1.09 11.53
CA TYR A 38 -5.56 -1.31 12.49
C TYR A 38 -4.97 -1.60 13.87
N LEU A 39 -5.48 -0.94 14.91
CA LEU A 39 -5.16 -1.29 16.29
C LEU A 39 -6.17 -2.32 16.78
N SER A 40 -5.71 -3.53 17.01
CA SER A 40 -6.54 -4.62 17.53
C SER A 40 -6.95 -4.39 18.98
N ASP A 41 -7.98 -5.11 19.42
CA ASP A 41 -8.47 -5.07 20.81
C ASP A 41 -7.42 -5.50 21.84
N SER A 42 -6.39 -6.27 21.44
CA SER A 42 -5.26 -6.64 22.31
C SER A 42 -4.24 -5.51 22.48
N GLY A 43 -4.39 -4.41 21.74
CA GLY A 43 -3.43 -3.30 21.69
C GLY A 43 -2.26 -3.54 20.74
N ASP A 44 -2.32 -4.59 19.93
CA ASP A 44 -1.32 -4.88 18.90
C ASP A 44 -1.72 -4.24 17.57
N TRP A 45 -0.74 -3.75 16.81
CA TRP A 45 -0.97 -3.21 15.48
C TRP A 45 -1.03 -4.34 14.45
N ASP A 46 -2.03 -4.29 13.59
CA ASP A 46 -2.27 -5.20 12.49
C ASP A 46 -2.23 -4.44 11.16
N SER A 47 -1.72 -5.12 10.13
CA SER A 47 -1.73 -4.65 8.75
C SER A 47 -2.96 -5.20 8.02
N GLY A 48 -3.71 -4.37 7.28
CA GLY A 48 -4.84 -4.78 6.46
C GLY A 48 -4.63 -4.45 4.98
N PHE A 49 -5.14 -5.29 4.08
CA PHE A 49 -5.13 -5.01 2.65
C PHE A 49 -6.29 -5.64 1.90
N TYR A 50 -6.70 -4.99 0.81
CA TYR A 50 -7.81 -5.42 -0.03
C TYR A 50 -7.56 -5.07 -1.50
N CYS A 51 -7.82 -6.03 -2.38
CA CYS A 51 -7.84 -5.84 -3.82
C CYS A 51 -9.05 -6.59 -4.40
N LYS A 52 -10.00 -5.83 -4.96
CA LYS A 52 -11.31 -6.33 -5.39
C LYS A 52 -11.16 -7.54 -6.32
N ASN A 53 -11.84 -8.64 -5.98
CA ASN A 53 -11.87 -9.91 -6.73
C ASN A 53 -10.51 -10.62 -6.89
N ILE A 54 -9.44 -10.16 -6.25
CA ILE A 54 -8.11 -10.76 -6.36
C ILE A 54 -7.65 -11.34 -5.03
N PHE A 55 -7.57 -10.53 -3.98
CA PHE A 55 -7.20 -10.97 -2.63
C PHE A 55 -7.61 -9.95 -1.58
N GLU A 56 -7.74 -10.43 -0.35
CA GLU A 56 -7.84 -9.62 0.85
C GLU A 56 -7.11 -10.32 2.00
N GLY A 57 -6.85 -9.61 3.07
CA GLY A 57 -6.31 -10.20 4.27
C GLY A 57 -5.80 -9.17 5.26
N TYR A 58 -5.35 -9.71 6.39
CA TYR A 58 -4.69 -8.95 7.43
C TYR A 58 -3.55 -9.78 8.02
N GLY A 59 -2.66 -9.14 8.77
CA GLY A 59 -1.53 -9.79 9.40
C GLY A 59 -1.08 -9.03 10.65
N ALA A 60 -0.75 -9.78 11.70
CA ALA A 60 -0.25 -9.20 12.94
C ALA A 60 1.17 -8.66 12.78
N VAL A 61 1.43 -7.50 13.38
CA VAL A 61 2.74 -6.84 13.32
C VAL A 61 3.40 -6.96 14.68
N PHE A 62 4.45 -7.78 14.76
CA PHE A 62 5.07 -8.12 16.03
C PHE A 62 5.54 -6.88 16.84
N PRO A 63 5.19 -6.80 18.13
CA PRO A 63 5.61 -5.71 19.01
C PRO A 63 7.14 -5.65 19.23
N PRO A 64 7.69 -4.44 19.50
CA PRO A 64 6.99 -3.16 19.47
C PRO A 64 6.73 -2.70 18.02
N ALA A 65 5.47 -2.37 17.73
CA ALA A 65 5.01 -1.91 16.42
C ALA A 65 4.25 -0.59 16.57
N THR A 66 4.21 0.18 15.49
CA THR A 66 3.45 1.43 15.35
C THR A 66 2.43 1.30 14.22
N ASN A 67 1.48 2.23 14.14
CA ASN A 67 0.60 2.36 12.97
C ASN A 67 1.39 2.42 11.66
N PHE A 68 2.47 3.21 11.65
CA PHE A 68 3.38 3.29 10.51
C PHE A 68 4.00 1.93 10.15
N ASP A 69 4.40 1.14 11.14
CA ASP A 69 4.94 -0.19 10.88
C ASP A 69 3.91 -1.13 10.26
N ALA A 70 2.65 -1.05 10.70
CA ALA A 70 1.56 -1.83 10.14
C ALA A 70 1.22 -1.45 8.71
N GLU A 71 1.21 -0.16 8.40
CA GLU A 71 1.01 0.29 7.02
C GLU A 71 2.14 -0.19 6.10
N ILE A 72 3.40 -0.08 6.54
CA ILE A 72 4.53 -0.59 5.75
C ILE A 72 4.44 -2.10 5.56
N GLU A 73 4.03 -2.83 6.59
CA GLU A 73 3.82 -4.28 6.52
C GLU A 73 2.69 -4.65 5.55
N ALA A 74 1.57 -3.93 5.55
CA ALA A 74 0.46 -4.12 4.61
C ALA A 74 0.94 -3.99 3.17
N ILE A 75 1.68 -2.91 2.87
CA ILE A 75 2.25 -2.65 1.54
C ILE A 75 3.23 -3.77 1.14
N GLY A 76 4.06 -4.24 2.07
CA GLY A 76 4.99 -5.35 1.83
C GLY A 76 4.29 -6.67 1.52
N GLN A 77 3.24 -7.01 2.27
CA GLN A 77 2.45 -8.22 2.05
C GLN A 77 1.74 -8.18 0.69
N VAL A 78 1.17 -7.03 0.32
CA VAL A 78 0.58 -6.83 -1.01
C VAL A 78 1.63 -7.01 -2.10
N ALA A 79 2.79 -6.37 -1.99
CA ALA A 79 3.84 -6.49 -3.00
C ALA A 79 4.27 -7.96 -3.21
N SER A 80 4.37 -8.72 -2.11
CA SER A 80 4.61 -10.17 -2.16
C SER A 80 3.50 -10.92 -2.88
N LYS A 81 2.22 -10.65 -2.57
CA LYS A 81 1.07 -11.30 -3.23
C LYS A 81 0.99 -10.97 -4.72
N LEU A 82 1.19 -9.71 -5.09
CA LEU A 82 1.24 -9.29 -6.49
C LEU A 82 2.37 -9.97 -7.27
N SER A 83 3.49 -10.27 -6.61
CA SER A 83 4.58 -10.99 -7.26
C SER A 83 4.18 -12.39 -7.74
N ALA A 84 3.15 -13.01 -7.13
CA ALA A 84 2.60 -14.29 -7.57
C ALA A 84 1.59 -14.15 -8.73
N ILE A 85 1.10 -12.94 -9.03
CA ILE A 85 0.12 -12.65 -10.07
C ILE A 85 0.84 -12.24 -11.35
N THR A 86 0.57 -12.92 -12.45
CA THR A 86 1.23 -12.69 -13.76
C THR A 86 0.32 -12.06 -14.81
N THR A 87 -0.98 -11.96 -14.54
CA THR A 87 -1.98 -11.50 -15.51
C THR A 87 -2.18 -9.99 -15.54
N HIS A 88 -1.59 -9.25 -14.60
CA HIS A 88 -1.71 -7.80 -14.47
C HIS A 88 -0.32 -7.17 -14.38
N ASN A 89 -0.14 -6.01 -15.01
CA ASN A 89 1.12 -5.27 -15.06
C ASN A 89 1.01 -3.83 -14.52
N LYS A 90 -0.17 -3.46 -14.02
CA LYS A 90 -0.46 -2.13 -13.45
C LYS A 90 -1.25 -2.27 -12.16
N ALA A 91 -0.81 -1.53 -11.15
CA ALA A 91 -1.51 -1.40 -9.89
C ALA A 91 -1.34 0.01 -9.33
N VAL A 92 -2.37 0.47 -8.63
CA VAL A 92 -2.38 1.70 -7.85
C VAL A 92 -2.65 1.35 -6.39
N TYR A 93 -1.74 1.80 -5.53
CA TYR A 93 -1.90 1.71 -4.08
C TYR A 93 -2.64 2.96 -3.58
N ILE A 94 -3.73 2.73 -2.87
CA ILE A 94 -4.59 3.72 -2.24
C ILE A 94 -4.31 3.62 -0.74
N ILE A 95 -3.41 4.49 -0.29
CA ILE A 95 -2.83 4.51 1.06
C ILE A 95 -3.26 5.81 1.77
N ASN A 96 -3.76 5.71 3.00
CA ASN A 96 -4.11 6.87 3.83
C ASN A 96 -2.89 7.45 4.60
N SER A 97 -1.78 6.70 4.69
CA SER A 97 -0.56 7.13 5.37
C SER A 97 0.37 7.94 4.47
N ARG A 98 0.32 9.27 4.61
CA ARG A 98 1.27 10.18 3.95
C ARG A 98 2.72 9.83 4.25
N VAL A 99 3.02 9.41 5.48
CA VAL A 99 4.38 9.08 5.92
C VAL A 99 4.88 7.82 5.19
N ALA A 100 4.04 6.79 5.02
CA ALA A 100 4.39 5.60 4.26
C ALA A 100 4.69 5.93 2.79
N ILE A 101 3.83 6.73 2.13
CA ILE A 101 4.06 7.16 0.74
C ILE A 101 5.39 7.91 0.61
N GLN A 102 5.65 8.89 1.47
CA GLN A 102 6.89 9.68 1.43
C GLN A 102 8.13 8.83 1.72
N ILE A 103 8.04 7.95 2.72
CA ILE A 103 9.14 7.09 3.08
C ILE A 103 9.39 6.08 1.99
N LEU A 104 8.40 5.40 1.41
CA LEU A 104 8.65 4.42 0.36
C LEU A 104 9.09 5.06 -0.96
N GLY A 105 8.53 6.22 -1.33
CA GLY A 105 8.83 6.90 -2.59
C GLY A 105 10.12 7.74 -2.63
N SER A 106 10.80 7.94 -1.50
CA SER A 106 12.01 8.79 -1.46
C SER A 106 13.31 8.02 -1.73
N LEU A 107 14.42 8.72 -2.01
CA LEU A 107 15.74 8.10 -2.26
C LEU A 107 16.62 7.96 -1.00
N ARG A 108 16.11 8.25 0.20
CA ARG A 108 16.96 8.17 1.42
C ARG A 108 17.36 6.72 1.69
N LYS A 109 18.43 6.54 2.48
CA LYS A 109 19.03 5.21 2.75
C LYS A 109 18.91 4.76 4.21
N ASN A 110 18.54 5.67 5.12
CA ASN A 110 18.47 5.40 6.56
C ASN A 110 17.04 5.06 6.97
N TYR A 111 16.67 3.80 6.77
CA TYR A 111 15.36 3.27 7.15
C TYR A 111 15.47 2.04 8.05
N THR A 112 14.36 1.75 8.74
CA THR A 112 14.16 0.50 9.48
C THR A 112 14.29 -0.71 8.54
N ALA A 113 14.57 -1.88 9.11
CA ALA A 113 14.69 -3.12 8.33
C ALA A 113 13.39 -3.43 7.55
N ARG A 114 12.22 -3.17 8.14
CA ARG A 114 10.90 -3.38 7.53
C ARG A 114 10.69 -2.53 6.28
N VAL A 115 11.01 -1.23 6.34
CA VAL A 115 10.92 -0.33 5.18
C VAL A 115 11.89 -0.77 4.08
N LYS A 116 13.11 -1.18 4.43
CA LYS A 116 14.07 -1.70 3.44
C LYS A 116 13.56 -2.96 2.76
N ALA A 117 13.04 -3.92 3.52
CA ALA A 117 12.48 -5.17 2.98
C ALA A 117 11.30 -4.88 2.05
N THR A 118 10.36 -4.03 2.48
CA THR A 118 9.18 -3.63 1.69
C THR A 118 9.58 -2.96 0.37
N ARG A 119 10.56 -2.05 0.39
CA ARG A 119 11.08 -1.44 -0.83
C ARG A 119 11.71 -2.44 -1.78
N ILE A 120 12.47 -3.40 -1.26
CA ILE A 120 13.05 -4.46 -2.09
C ILE A 120 11.94 -5.25 -2.80
N LEU A 121 10.83 -5.55 -2.10
CA LEU A 121 9.68 -6.23 -2.71
C LEU A 121 9.04 -5.37 -3.80
N LEU A 122 8.83 -4.07 -3.56
CA LEU A 122 8.26 -3.16 -4.55
C LEU A 122 9.15 -3.00 -5.79
N ILE A 123 10.48 -2.90 -5.61
CA ILE A 123 11.43 -2.83 -6.72
C ILE A 123 11.40 -4.13 -7.53
N LYS A 124 11.45 -5.29 -6.86
CA LYS A 124 11.38 -6.59 -7.54
C LYS A 124 10.07 -6.76 -8.31
N LEU A 125 8.96 -6.30 -7.75
CA LEU A 125 7.66 -6.32 -8.42
C LEU A 125 7.69 -5.46 -9.67
N PHE A 126 8.22 -4.24 -9.56
CA PHE A 126 8.36 -3.31 -10.68
C PHE A 126 9.25 -3.88 -11.79
N ASP A 127 10.42 -4.40 -11.44
CA ASP A 127 11.35 -5.04 -12.39
C ASP A 127 10.67 -6.21 -13.12
N LYS A 128 9.96 -7.08 -12.39
CA LYS A 128 9.22 -8.21 -12.97
C LYS A 128 8.15 -7.74 -13.97
N TRP A 129 7.42 -6.68 -13.65
CA TRP A 129 6.37 -6.16 -14.52
C TRP A 129 6.92 -5.43 -15.75
N LEU A 130 8.10 -4.81 -15.64
CA LEU A 130 8.83 -4.28 -16.80
C LEU A 130 9.30 -5.40 -17.73
N ASP A 131 9.86 -6.49 -17.18
CA ASP A 131 10.37 -7.61 -17.96
C ASP A 131 9.27 -8.34 -18.75
N HIS A 132 8.02 -8.29 -18.30
CA HIS A 132 6.88 -8.91 -19.00
C HIS A 132 6.28 -8.03 -20.11
N HIS A 133 6.73 -6.78 -20.28
CA HIS A 133 6.33 -5.90 -21.39
C HIS A 133 7.47 -4.97 -21.86
N PRO A 134 8.39 -5.44 -22.73
CA PRO A 134 9.46 -4.63 -23.32
C PRO A 134 8.96 -3.71 -24.46
N THR A 135 7.89 -2.96 -24.23
CA THR A 135 7.44 -1.89 -25.15
C THR A 135 7.32 -0.59 -24.39
N MET A 136 8.48 0.00 -24.11
CA MET A 136 8.63 1.42 -23.85
C MET A 136 8.98 2.08 -25.19
N CYS A 137 7.99 2.62 -25.89
CA CYS A 137 8.26 3.75 -26.77
C CYS A 137 8.24 5.00 -25.90
N LEU A 138 9.34 5.77 -25.98
CA LEU A 138 9.49 7.12 -25.44
C LEU A 138 8.35 8.04 -25.88
#